data_AF-A0A5K1ASB4-F1
#
_entry.id   AF-A0A5K1ASB4-F1
#
_cell.length_a   1.000
_cell.length_b   1.000
_cell.length_c   1.000
_cell.angle_alpha   90.00
_cell.angle_beta   90.00
_cell.angle_gamma   90.00
#
_symmetry.space_group_name_H-M   'P 1'
#
loop_
_entity.id
_entity.type
_entity.pdbx_description
1 polymer ?
#
loop_
_entity_poly.entity_id
_entity_poly.type
_entity_poly.pdbx_seq_one_letter_code
_entity_poly.pdbx_strand_id
1 'polypeptide(L)' 'GYDKRLVENVEYLEALKSLAVREGIADRVEFITSCSTAQRNKLLSECLCVIYTPK' A
#
# COMPACT_ATOMS: atom_id res chain seq x y z
N GLY A 1 9.83 -6.08 1.70
CA GLY A 1 8.73 -6.64 0.87
C GLY A 1 7.75 -7.30 1.81
N TYR A 2 6.45 -7.25 1.49
CA TYR A 2 5.44 -7.84 2.35
C TYR A 2 5.62 -9.36 2.42
N ASP A 3 5.85 -9.88 3.63
CA ASP A 3 5.87 -11.30 3.93
C ASP A 3 4.79 -11.62 4.96
N LYS A 4 3.84 -12.47 4.57
CA LYS A 4 2.72 -12.93 5.41
C LYS A 4 3.15 -13.72 6.65
N ARG A 5 4.39 -14.22 6.68
CA ARG A 5 4.95 -14.96 7.82
C ARG A 5 5.50 -14.03 8.89
N LEU A 6 5.73 -12.75 8.55
CA LEU A 6 6.15 -11.74 9.50
C LEU A 6 4.91 -11.02 10.03
N VAL A 7 4.59 -11.25 11.30
CA VAL A 7 3.41 -10.69 11.97
C VAL A 7 3.36 -9.18 11.82
N GLU A 8 4.48 -8.49 11.99
CA GLU A 8 4.60 -7.04 11.86
C GLU A 8 4.11 -6.51 10.51
N ASN A 9 4.39 -7.20 9.39
CA ASN A 9 3.91 -6.80 8.07
C ASN A 9 2.39 -6.91 7.97
N VAL A 10 1.81 -7.97 8.54
CA VAL A 10 0.38 -8.23 8.51
C VAL A 10 -0.35 -7.20 9.35
N GLU A 11 0.10 -6.99 10.60
CA GLU A 11 -0.50 -6.03 11.53
C GLU A 11 -0.39 -4.59 11.00
N TYR A 12 0.75 -4.22 10.42
CA TYR A 12 0.93 -2.89 9.85
C TYR A 12 -0.03 -2.63 8.67
N LEU A 13 -0.19 -3.61 7.77
CA LEU A 13 -1.14 -3.50 6.66
C LEU A 13 -2.59 -3.36 7.17
N GLU A 14 -2.99 -4.16 8.15
CA GLU A 14 -4.34 -4.09 8.73
C GLU A 14 -4.58 -2.78 9.48
N ALA A 15 -3.56 -2.23 10.14
CA ALA A 15 -3.65 -0.90 10.75
C ALA A 15 -3.89 0.20 9.70
N LEU A 16 -3.20 0.14 8.56
CA LEU A 16 -3.41 1.10 7.46
C LEU A 16 -4.80 0.97 6.82
N LYS A 17 -5.29 -0.26 6.61
CA LYS A 17 -6.66 -0.47 6.12
C LYS A 17 -7.71 0.07 7.10
N SER A 18 -7.52 -0.20 8.39
CA SER A 18 -8.41 0.31 9.44
C SER A 18 -8.40 1.84 9.50
N LEU A 19 -7.25 2.47 9.25
CA LEU A 19 -7.16 3.92 9.11
C LEU A 19 -7.96 4.41 7.91
N ALA A 20 -7.80 3.81 6.73
CA ALA A 20 -8.56 4.21 5.53
C ALA A 20 -10.09 4.09 5.72
N VAL A 21 -10.55 3.06 6.44
CA VAL A 21 -11.97 2.91 6.82
C VAL A 21 -12.41 4.04 7.76
N ARG A 22 -11.62 4.32 8.80
CA ARG A 22 -11.92 5.37 9.79
C ARG A 22 -11.99 6.76 9.16
N GLU A 23 -11.10 7.04 8.21
CA GLU A 23 -11.06 8.31 7.46
C GLU A 23 -12.09 8.37 6.31
N GLY A 24 -12.84 7.28 6.06
CA GLY A 24 -13.89 7.25 5.04
C GLY A 24 -13.37 7.28 3.59
N ILE A 25 -12.16 6.82 3.35
CA ILE A 25 -11.50 6.82 2.02
C ILE A 25 -11.17 5.42 1.50
N ALA A 26 -11.67 4.36 2.17
CA ALA A 26 -11.34 2.99 1.82
C ALA A 26 -11.70 2.60 0.37
N ASP A 27 -12.71 3.25 -0.21
CA ASP A 27 -13.13 3.10 -1.61
C ASP A 27 -12.19 3.77 -2.63
N ARG A 28 -11.27 4.62 -2.16
CA ARG A 28 -10.34 5.40 -2.99
C ARG A 28 -8.88 4.96 -2.85
N VAL A 29 -8.62 3.95 -2.04
CA VAL A 29 -7.27 3.49 -1.72
C VAL A 29 -7.14 2.01 -2.07
N GLU A 30 -6.17 1.69 -2.92
CA GLU A 30 -5.79 0.31 -3.22
C GLU A 30 -4.50 -0.07 -2.47
N PHE A 31 -4.56 -1.15 -1.69
CA PHE A 31 -3.41 -1.67 -0.96
C PHE A 31 -2.74 -2.79 -1.76
N ILE A 32 -1.60 -2.47 -2.39
CA ILE A 32 -0.86 -3.43 -3.22
C ILE A 32 0.36 -3.93 -2.46
N THR A 33 0.32 -5.17 -2.00
CA THR A 33 1.48 -5.87 -1.42
C THR A 33 2.21 -6.65 -2.48
N SER A 34 3.56 -6.64 -2.44
CA SER A 34 4.41 -7.46 -3.31
C SER A 34 4.10 -7.34 -4.82
N CYS A 35 3.94 -6.11 -5.32
CA CYS A 35 3.74 -5.86 -6.75
C CYS A 35 4.92 -6.37 -7.61
N SER A 36 4.61 -6.83 -8.82
CA SER A 36 5.65 -7.17 -9.80
C SER A 36 6.38 -5.91 -10.28
N THR A 37 7.60 -6.08 -10.78
CA THR A 37 8.36 -4.97 -11.40
C THR A 37 7.56 -4.29 -12.52
N ALA A 38 6.83 -5.07 -13.33
CA ALA A 38 6.01 -4.53 -14.41
C ALA A 38 4.84 -3.68 -13.87
N GLN A 39 4.14 -4.17 -12.84
CA GLN A 39 3.04 -3.43 -12.20
C GLN A 39 3.54 -2.13 -11.55
N ARG A 40 4.67 -2.20 -10.83
CA ARG A 40 5.31 -1.01 -10.24
C ARG A 40 5.65 0.02 -11.31
N ASN A 41 6.28 -0.39 -12.40
CA ASN A 41 6.68 0.53 -13.46
C ASN A 41 5.46 1.19 -14.13
N LYS A 42 4.37 0.44 -14.33
CA LYS A 42 3.12 0.99 -14.85
C LYS A 42 2.53 2.07 -13.92
N LEU A 43 2.43 1.77 -12.62
CA LEU A 43 1.93 2.71 -11.62
C LEU A 43 2.75 4.01 -11.60
N LEU A 44 4.08 3.90 -11.67
CA LEU A 44 4.98 5.05 -11.68
C LEU A 44 4.87 5.88 -12.96
N SER A 45 4.58 5.26 -14.11
CA SER A 45 4.38 5.99 -15.37
C SER A 45 3.02 6.67 -15.49
N GLU A 46 2.01 6.15 -14.81
CA GLU A 46 0.62 6.63 -14.91
C GLU A 46 0.21 7.55 -13.74
N CYS A 47 0.96 7.57 -12.63
CA CYS A 47 0.65 8.43 -11.50
C CYS A 47 0.91 9.91 -11.80
N LEU A 48 0.12 10.79 -11.19
CA LEU A 48 0.37 12.23 -11.23
C LEU A 48 1.59 12.63 -10.38
N CYS A 49 1.77 11.97 -9.24
CA CYS A 49 2.88 12.20 -8.34
C CYS A 49 3.19 10.96 -7.49
N VAL A 50 4.39 10.92 -6.94
CA VAL A 50 4.84 9.92 -5.97
C VAL A 50 5.13 10.62 -4.66
N ILE A 51 4.50 10.15 -3.58
CA ILE A 51 4.80 10.60 -2.22
C ILE A 51 5.61 9.50 -1.54
N TYR A 52 6.86 9.81 -1.20
CA TYR A 52 7.74 8.90 -0.48
C TYR A 52 7.82 9.32 0.98
N THR A 53 7.29 8.49 1.88
CA THR A 53 7.25 8.73 3.33
C THR A 53 8.11 7.71 4.09
N PRO A 54 9.45 7.70 3.92
CA PRO A 54 10.30 6.82 4.69
C PRO A 54 10.27 7.20 6.19
N LYS A 55 10.29 6.19 7.05
CA LYS A 55 10.66 6.26 8.46
C LYS A 55 11.73 5.21 8.71
#